data_AF-A0AA88HRZ5-F1
#
_entry.id   AF-A0AA88HRZ5-F1
#
_cell.length_a   1.000
_cell.length_b   1.000
_cell.length_c   1.000
_cell.angle_alpha   90.00
_cell.angle_beta   90.00
_cell.angle_gamma   90.00
#
_symmetry.space_group_name_H-M   'P 1'
#
loop_
_entity.id
_entity.type
_entity.pdbx_description
1 polymer ?
#
loop_
_entity_poly.entity_id
_entity_poly.type
_entity_poly.pdbx_seq_one_letter_code
_entity_poly.pdbx_strand_id
1 'polypeptide(L)'
;MENNLTFSSVDEELKYWKAKAVEYKEGMDEMKEELEEYQTSSKELELELESQLEQAETKCREFRTQSNRLLLENSTLKEKIENLVIEYNGQIDGLQSELDEIRRMRDELVSYVRELEQENDDLERQNRAAVASVEDFETRLNQAIERNAFLESELDEKETLSVMVQRLKDESKELRQELQVRSHNREAFSNGILSSSPITDRCLTPKSRSIESDKLANEYKESPIKGSNGIPLTPSARVSALNLVGDLLRRVGLEKYLCISCSRLRCVCDDSKSRQLFLSSQLS
;
A
#
# COMPACT_ATOMS: atom_id res chain seq x y z
N MET A 1 -10.80 125.18 -12.77
CA MET A 1 -10.72 126.08 -13.93
C MET A 1 -12.12 126.61 -14.15
N GLU A 2 -12.41 127.83 -13.67
CA GLU A 2 -13.69 128.49 -13.90
C GLU A 2 -13.66 129.08 -15.30
N ASN A 3 -14.38 128.45 -16.23
CA ASN A 3 -14.65 129.04 -17.53
C ASN A 3 -15.62 130.21 -17.31
N ASN A 4 -15.14 131.44 -17.41
CA ASN A 4 -15.99 132.63 -17.45
C ASN A 4 -16.80 132.62 -18.76
N LEU A 5 -18.02 132.11 -18.70
CA LEU A 5 -18.97 132.12 -19.80
C LEU A 5 -19.56 133.52 -19.95
N THR A 6 -19.33 134.16 -21.09
CA THR A 6 -19.95 135.44 -21.48
C THR A 6 -20.95 135.20 -22.60
N PHE A 7 -22.19 135.68 -22.43
CA PHE A 7 -23.30 135.47 -23.38
C PHE A 7 -23.71 136.80 -24.03
N SER A 8 -24.09 136.76 -25.31
CA SER A 8 -24.51 137.97 -26.05
C SER A 8 -25.94 138.40 -25.76
N SER A 9 -26.75 137.51 -25.18
CA SER A 9 -28.17 137.70 -24.87
C SER A 9 -28.63 136.74 -23.77
N VAL A 10 -29.63 137.15 -22.97
CA VAL A 10 -30.28 136.30 -21.95
C VAL A 10 -30.88 135.03 -22.57
N ASP A 11 -31.33 135.11 -23.83
CA ASP A 11 -31.84 133.96 -24.59
C ASP A 11 -30.74 132.93 -24.92
N GLU A 12 -29.50 133.38 -25.09
CA GLU A 12 -28.35 132.53 -25.38
C GLU A 12 -27.85 131.82 -24.10
N GLU A 13 -27.85 132.54 -22.98
CA GLU A 13 -27.58 131.99 -21.64
C GLU A 13 -28.63 130.93 -21.24
N LEU A 14 -29.92 131.22 -21.44
CA LEU A 14 -31.00 130.26 -21.17
C LEU A 14 -30.90 129.00 -22.04
N LYS A 15 -30.49 129.13 -23.31
CA LYS A 15 -30.25 127.99 -24.21
C LYS A 15 -29.05 127.17 -23.77
N TYR A 16 -27.94 127.81 -23.37
CA TYR A 16 -26.75 127.13 -22.87
C TYR A 16 -27.06 126.30 -21.61
N TRP A 17 -27.69 126.91 -20.60
CA TRP A 17 -28.01 126.19 -19.36
C TRP A 17 -29.07 125.11 -19.56
N LYS A 18 -30.05 125.32 -20.46
CA LYS A 18 -30.98 124.24 -20.86
C LYS A 18 -30.25 123.08 -21.53
N ALA A 19 -29.35 123.36 -22.49
CA ALA A 19 -28.55 122.32 -23.13
C ALA A 19 -27.68 121.59 -22.12
N LYS A 20 -27.06 122.31 -21.18
CA LYS A 20 -26.22 121.70 -20.13
C LYS A 20 -27.01 120.86 -19.13
N ALA A 21 -28.23 121.29 -18.77
CA ALA A 21 -29.13 120.49 -17.93
C ALA A 21 -29.62 119.22 -18.63
N VAL A 22 -29.86 119.29 -19.96
CA VAL A 22 -30.18 118.11 -20.76
C VAL A 22 -28.99 117.15 -20.83
N GLU A 23 -27.79 117.65 -21.13
CA GLU A 23 -26.55 116.85 -21.17
C GLU A 23 -26.26 116.16 -19.83
N TYR A 24 -26.39 116.88 -18.71
CA TYR A 24 -26.23 116.27 -17.38
C TYR A 24 -27.31 115.25 -17.07
N LYS A 25 -28.55 115.46 -17.54
CA LYS A 25 -29.61 114.48 -17.36
C LYS A 25 -29.34 113.22 -18.18
N GLU A 26 -28.97 113.37 -19.45
CA GLU A 26 -28.59 112.27 -20.35
C GLU A 26 -27.42 111.48 -19.74
N GLY A 27 -26.34 112.15 -19.33
CA GLY A 27 -25.22 111.47 -18.66
C GLY A 27 -25.59 110.83 -17.31
N MET A 28 -26.52 111.41 -16.55
CA MET A 28 -27.03 110.77 -15.33
C MET A 28 -27.91 109.55 -15.62
N ASP A 29 -28.62 109.52 -16.74
CA ASP A 29 -29.44 108.39 -17.15
C ASP A 29 -28.57 107.28 -17.74
N GLU A 30 -27.56 107.60 -18.57
CA GLU A 30 -26.53 106.67 -19.05
C GLU A 30 -25.79 105.98 -17.89
N MET A 31 -25.30 106.74 -16.90
CA MET A 31 -24.61 106.16 -15.74
C MET A 31 -25.51 105.27 -14.87
N LYS A 32 -26.83 105.51 -14.86
CA LYS A 32 -27.78 104.62 -14.16
C LYS A 32 -27.95 103.32 -14.93
N GLU A 33 -28.12 103.39 -16.24
CA GLU A 33 -28.23 102.21 -17.11
C GLU A 33 -26.97 101.35 -16.97
N GLU A 34 -25.77 101.94 -17.05
CA GLU A 34 -24.51 101.22 -16.83
C GLU A 34 -24.42 100.54 -15.46
N LEU A 35 -24.89 101.23 -14.40
CA LEU A 35 -24.91 100.66 -13.04
C LEU A 35 -25.89 99.49 -12.94
N GLU A 36 -27.07 99.60 -13.54
CA GLU A 36 -28.08 98.52 -13.57
C GLU A 36 -27.58 97.30 -14.35
N GLU A 37 -26.92 97.51 -15.50
CA GLU A 37 -26.27 96.44 -16.25
C GLU A 37 -25.16 95.76 -15.43
N TYR A 38 -24.30 96.54 -14.76
CA TYR A 38 -23.25 96.00 -13.90
C TYR A 38 -23.82 95.18 -12.73
N GLN A 39 -24.87 95.68 -12.07
CA GLN A 39 -25.54 94.96 -10.99
C GLN A 39 -26.18 93.67 -11.48
N THR A 40 -26.76 93.68 -12.67
CA THR A 40 -27.39 92.49 -13.27
C THR A 40 -26.33 91.46 -13.65
N SER A 41 -25.26 91.89 -14.33
CA SER A 41 -24.13 91.04 -14.70
C SER A 41 -23.42 90.43 -13.48
N SER A 42 -23.24 91.21 -12.40
CA SER A 42 -22.67 90.70 -11.14
C SER A 42 -23.53 89.60 -10.53
N LYS A 43 -24.86 89.79 -10.50
CA LYS A 43 -25.79 88.78 -9.98
C LYS A 43 -25.79 87.51 -10.83
N GLU A 44 -25.76 87.63 -12.15
CA GLU A 44 -25.68 86.47 -13.05
C GLU A 44 -24.38 85.68 -12.83
N LEU A 45 -23.25 86.38 -12.67
CA LEU A 45 -21.96 85.76 -12.36
C LEU A 45 -21.97 85.06 -10.99
N GLU A 46 -22.53 85.71 -9.96
CA GLU A 46 -22.68 85.11 -8.63
C GLU A 46 -23.50 83.82 -8.69
N LEU A 47 -24.62 83.80 -9.40
CA LEU A 47 -25.45 82.60 -9.59
C LEU A 47 -24.70 81.49 -10.33
N GLU A 48 -23.89 81.83 -11.33
CA GLU A 48 -23.07 80.83 -12.03
C GLU A 48 -22.01 80.23 -11.11
N LEU A 49 -21.35 81.05 -10.29
CA LEU A 49 -20.37 80.59 -9.31
C LEU A 49 -21.01 79.73 -8.21
N GLU A 50 -22.19 80.10 -7.72
CA GLU A 50 -22.95 79.31 -6.76
C GLU A 50 -23.34 77.94 -7.33
N SER A 51 -23.81 77.90 -8.59
CA SER A 51 -24.12 76.64 -9.29
C SER A 51 -22.89 75.75 -9.47
N GLN A 52 -21.75 76.32 -9.85
CA GLN A 52 -20.49 75.58 -9.96
C GLN A 52 -20.01 75.06 -8.60
N LEU A 53 -20.14 75.86 -7.54
CA LEU A 53 -19.80 75.47 -6.18
C LEU A 53 -20.68 74.30 -5.71
N GLU A 54 -22.00 74.38 -5.91
CA GLU A 54 -22.92 73.30 -5.56
C GLU A 54 -22.63 72.00 -6.32
N GLN A 55 -22.32 72.09 -7.61
CA GLN A 55 -21.89 70.95 -8.41
C GLN A 55 -20.56 70.35 -7.93
N ALA A 56 -19.61 71.18 -7.49
CA ALA A 56 -18.35 70.70 -6.93
C ALA A 56 -18.57 70.03 -5.58
N GLU A 57 -19.39 70.61 -4.70
CA GLU A 57 -19.73 70.06 -3.39
C GLU A 57 -20.46 68.72 -3.49
N THR A 58 -21.42 68.60 -4.40
CA THR A 58 -22.16 67.35 -4.66
C THR A 58 -21.20 66.25 -5.12
N LYS A 59 -20.33 66.52 -6.10
CA LYS A 59 -19.28 65.59 -6.55
C LYS A 59 -18.34 65.20 -5.40
N CYS A 60 -17.93 66.15 -4.56
CA CYS A 60 -17.10 65.85 -3.39
C CYS A 60 -17.82 64.94 -2.39
N ARG A 61 -19.13 65.15 -2.15
CA ARG A 61 -19.93 64.28 -1.28
C ARG A 61 -20.05 62.87 -1.88
N GLU A 62 -20.34 62.77 -3.17
CA GLU A 62 -20.42 61.48 -3.90
C GLU A 62 -19.10 60.71 -3.80
N PHE A 63 -17.96 61.32 -4.13
CA PHE A 63 -16.66 60.66 -4.03
C PHE A 63 -16.32 60.23 -2.60
N ARG A 64 -16.70 61.02 -1.59
CA ARG A 64 -16.53 60.61 -0.17
C ARG A 64 -17.37 59.39 0.17
N THR A 65 -18.64 59.35 -0.24
CA THR A 65 -19.50 58.17 0.02
C THR A 65 -18.98 56.93 -0.70
N GLN A 66 -18.51 57.07 -1.95
CA GLN A 66 -17.92 55.98 -2.71
C GLN A 66 -16.61 55.49 -2.07
N SER A 67 -15.75 56.40 -1.61
CA SER A 67 -14.52 56.07 -0.90
C SER A 67 -14.81 55.29 0.38
N ASN A 68 -15.75 55.76 1.20
CA ASN A 68 -16.15 55.07 2.43
C ASN A 68 -16.73 53.68 2.15
N ARG A 69 -17.55 53.53 1.10
CA ARG A 69 -18.07 52.22 0.68
C ARG A 69 -16.95 51.27 0.29
N LEU A 70 -16.02 51.72 -0.55
CA LEU A 70 -14.89 50.91 -0.99
C LEU A 70 -13.95 50.53 0.18
N LEU A 71 -13.77 51.43 1.14
CA LEU A 71 -12.99 51.12 2.35
C LEU A 71 -13.65 50.02 3.19
N LEU A 72 -14.96 50.09 3.38
CA LEU A 72 -15.70 49.05 4.10
C LEU A 72 -15.65 47.70 3.35
N GLU A 73 -15.85 47.71 2.03
CA GLU A 73 -15.71 46.52 1.19
C GLU A 73 -14.29 45.93 1.28
N ASN A 74 -13.26 46.77 1.27
CA ASN A 74 -11.88 46.32 1.44
C ASN A 74 -11.64 45.70 2.82
N SER A 75 -12.16 46.32 3.88
CA SER A 75 -12.07 45.78 5.26
C SER A 75 -12.75 44.43 5.39
N THR A 76 -13.97 44.30 4.87
CA THR A 76 -14.73 43.04 4.92
C THR A 76 -14.09 41.93 4.08
N LEU A 77 -13.50 42.26 2.93
CA LEU A 77 -12.75 41.29 2.12
C LEU A 77 -11.48 40.83 2.84
N LYS A 78 -10.75 41.73 3.50
CA LYS A 78 -9.58 41.38 4.30
C LYS A 78 -9.93 40.43 5.45
N GLU A 79 -10.98 40.73 6.21
CA GLU A 79 -11.46 39.88 7.30
C GLU A 79 -11.88 38.49 6.79
N LYS A 80 -12.58 38.42 5.65
CA LYS A 80 -12.94 37.14 5.02
C LYS A 80 -11.70 36.32 4.63
N ILE A 81 -10.68 36.96 4.05
CA ILE A 81 -9.44 36.29 3.68
C ILE A 81 -8.73 35.77 4.94
N GLU A 82 -8.65 36.58 5.99
CA GLU A 82 -8.03 36.18 7.26
C GLU A 82 -8.75 34.98 7.90
N ASN A 83 -10.08 35.01 7.94
CA ASN A 83 -10.88 33.89 8.43
C ASN A 83 -10.67 32.61 7.60
N LEU A 84 -10.63 32.73 6.27
CA LEU A 84 -10.35 31.58 5.39
C LEU A 84 -8.94 31.03 5.61
N VAL A 85 -7.94 31.90 5.81
CA VAL A 85 -6.57 31.45 6.11
C VAL A 85 -6.52 30.69 7.43
N ILE A 86 -7.20 31.16 8.47
CA ILE A 86 -7.29 30.45 9.76
C ILE A 86 -7.96 29.09 9.57
N GLU A 87 -9.07 29.04 8.83
CA GLU A 87 -9.80 27.79 8.57
C GLU A 87 -8.95 26.78 7.79
N TYR A 88 -8.32 27.21 6.68
CA TYR A 88 -7.46 26.34 5.89
C TYR A 88 -6.24 25.85 6.67
N ASN A 89 -5.60 26.71 7.46
CA ASN A 89 -4.50 26.29 8.32
C ASN A 89 -4.97 25.25 9.35
N GLY A 90 -6.13 25.46 9.99
CA GLY A 90 -6.70 24.48 10.90
C GLY A 90 -7.01 23.13 10.23
N GLN A 91 -7.54 23.15 9.01
CA GLN A 91 -7.76 21.93 8.22
C GLN A 91 -6.44 21.23 7.86
N ILE A 92 -5.42 21.99 7.46
CA ILE A 92 -4.08 21.47 7.15
C ILE A 92 -3.46 20.82 8.40
N ASP A 93 -3.52 21.48 9.56
CA ASP A 93 -2.99 20.97 10.82
C ASP A 93 -3.71 19.68 11.26
N GLY A 94 -5.04 19.62 11.07
CA GLY A 94 -5.83 18.41 11.31
C GLY A 94 -5.40 17.25 10.42
N LEU A 95 -5.30 17.48 9.10
CA LEU A 95 -4.85 16.47 8.14
C LEU A 95 -3.40 16.01 8.39
N GLN A 96 -2.52 16.92 8.79
CA GLN A 96 -1.14 16.58 9.17
C GLN A 96 -1.11 15.68 10.40
N SER A 97 -1.92 15.99 11.42
CA SER A 97 -2.04 15.18 12.64
C SER A 97 -2.55 13.77 12.34
N GLU A 98 -3.60 13.64 11.51
CA GLU A 98 -4.11 12.32 11.09
C GLU A 98 -3.07 11.52 10.29
N LEU A 99 -2.32 12.19 9.43
CA LEU A 99 -1.29 11.57 8.62
C LEU A 99 -0.11 11.07 9.48
N ASP A 100 0.29 11.82 10.50
CA ASP A 100 1.32 11.39 11.44
C ASP A 100 0.83 10.23 12.32
N GLU A 101 -0.44 10.22 12.73
CA GLU A 101 -1.04 9.09 13.45
C GLU A 101 -1.06 7.82 12.60
N ILE A 102 -1.45 7.91 11.33
CA ILE A 102 -1.43 6.78 10.40
C ILE A 102 0.00 6.27 10.19
N ARG A 103 0.99 7.16 10.08
CA ARG A 103 2.40 6.77 9.97
C ARG A 103 2.88 6.02 11.20
N ARG A 104 2.52 6.52 12.39
CA ARG A 104 2.83 5.87 13.67
C ARG A 104 2.22 4.48 13.75
N MET A 105 0.91 4.35 13.51
CA MET A 105 0.24 3.04 13.50
C MET A 105 0.88 2.08 12.49
N ARG A 106 1.27 2.57 11.32
CA ARG A 106 1.99 1.77 10.32
C ARG A 106 3.33 1.28 10.87
N ASP A 107 4.11 2.14 11.52
CA ASP A 107 5.41 1.76 12.08
C ASP A 107 5.27 0.76 13.23
N GLU A 108 4.25 0.92 14.08
CA GLU A 108 3.89 -0.04 15.13
C GLU A 108 3.49 -1.41 14.56
N LEU A 109 2.64 -1.45 13.53
CA LEU A 109 2.25 -2.68 12.85
C LEU A 109 3.44 -3.37 12.17
N VAL A 110 4.36 -2.61 11.58
CA VAL A 110 5.58 -3.17 10.98
C VAL A 110 6.49 -3.78 12.05
N SER A 111 6.62 -3.14 13.22
CA SER A 111 7.34 -3.74 14.36
C SER A 111 6.68 -5.04 14.80
N TYR A 112 5.35 -5.01 14.98
CA TYR A 112 4.58 -6.16 15.42
C TYR A 112 4.66 -7.35 14.45
N VAL A 113 4.65 -7.09 13.13
CA VAL A 113 4.86 -8.16 12.13
C VAL A 113 6.24 -8.81 12.28
N ARG A 114 7.30 -8.02 12.50
CA ARG A 114 8.65 -8.57 12.70
C ARG A 114 8.74 -9.41 13.98
N GLU A 115 8.07 -8.98 15.05
CA GLU A 115 7.99 -9.73 16.30
C GLU A 115 7.30 -11.09 16.08
N LEU A 116 6.17 -11.10 15.36
CA LEU A 116 5.48 -12.35 15.00
C LEU A 116 6.31 -13.26 14.08
N GLU A 117 7.04 -12.68 13.12
CA GLU A 117 7.95 -13.45 12.26
C GLU A 117 9.05 -14.12 13.08
N GLN A 118 9.64 -13.41 14.05
CA GLN A 118 10.65 -13.95 14.95
C GLN A 118 10.10 -15.07 15.84
N GLU A 119 8.92 -14.86 16.44
CA GLU A 119 8.27 -15.89 17.27
C GLU A 119 7.94 -17.15 16.44
N ASN A 120 7.52 -16.98 15.19
CA ASN A 120 7.26 -18.10 14.30
C ASN A 120 8.54 -18.88 13.96
N ASP A 121 9.65 -18.19 13.66
CA ASP A 121 10.96 -18.83 13.43
C ASP A 121 11.41 -19.65 14.64
N ASP A 122 11.22 -19.11 15.85
CA ASP A 122 11.54 -19.79 17.11
C ASP A 122 10.65 -21.03 17.33
N LEU A 123 9.34 -20.93 17.06
CA LEU A 123 8.40 -22.04 17.13
C LEU A 123 8.75 -23.15 16.12
N GLU A 124 9.08 -22.79 14.88
CA GLU A 124 9.53 -23.77 13.89
C GLU A 124 10.81 -24.49 14.33
N ARG A 125 11.75 -23.75 14.95
CA ARG A 125 12.98 -24.35 15.47
C ARG A 125 12.70 -25.31 16.61
N GLN A 126 11.81 -24.96 17.54
CA GLN A 126 11.37 -25.85 18.62
C GLN A 126 10.66 -27.09 18.07
N ASN A 127 9.80 -26.92 17.06
CA ASN A 127 9.12 -28.03 16.41
C ASN A 127 10.12 -29.00 15.74
N ARG A 128 11.10 -28.47 14.99
CA ARG A 128 12.17 -29.30 14.40
C ARG A 128 12.95 -30.09 15.45
N ALA A 129 13.29 -29.46 16.59
CA ALA A 129 13.96 -30.16 17.69
C ALA A 129 13.08 -31.23 18.34
N ALA A 130 11.78 -30.96 18.52
CA ALA A 130 10.83 -31.92 19.06
C ALA A 130 10.65 -33.12 18.12
N VAL A 131 10.49 -32.90 16.81
CA VAL A 131 10.41 -33.96 15.80
C VAL A 131 11.66 -34.83 15.82
N ALA A 132 12.86 -34.23 15.81
CA ALA A 132 14.11 -34.99 15.89
C ALA A 132 14.20 -35.81 17.20
N SER A 133 13.74 -35.27 18.33
CA SER A 133 13.69 -36.01 19.59
C SER A 133 12.71 -37.19 19.52
N VAL A 134 11.58 -37.05 18.83
CA VAL A 134 10.62 -38.15 18.63
C VAL A 134 11.24 -39.23 17.75
N GLU A 135 11.87 -38.87 16.65
CA GLU A 135 12.59 -39.81 15.77
C GLU A 135 13.69 -40.57 16.53
N ASP A 136 14.44 -39.89 17.39
CA ASP A 136 15.44 -40.51 18.28
C ASP A 136 14.81 -41.52 19.26
N PHE A 137 13.61 -41.24 19.79
CA PHE A 137 12.90 -42.20 20.64
C PHE A 137 12.37 -43.39 19.84
N GLU A 138 11.82 -43.16 18.65
CA GLU A 138 11.33 -44.21 17.76
C GLU A 138 12.46 -45.17 17.36
N THR A 139 13.62 -44.65 16.97
CA THR A 139 14.78 -45.49 16.63
C THR A 139 15.27 -46.32 17.82
N ARG A 140 15.35 -45.74 19.02
CA ARG A 140 15.70 -46.48 20.25
C ARG A 140 14.68 -47.57 20.58
N LEU A 141 13.40 -47.27 20.41
CA LEU A 141 12.32 -48.22 20.65
C LEU A 141 12.37 -49.37 19.63
N ASN A 142 12.59 -49.08 18.35
CA ASN A 142 12.78 -50.10 17.32
C ASN A 142 13.97 -51.01 17.62
N GLN A 143 15.12 -50.44 18.01
CA GLN A 143 16.27 -51.25 18.42
C GLN A 143 15.98 -52.11 19.67
N ALA A 144 15.15 -51.63 20.60
CA ALA A 144 14.74 -52.42 21.75
C ALA A 144 13.82 -53.57 21.34
N ILE A 145 12.91 -53.33 20.39
CA ILE A 145 12.05 -54.37 19.79
C ILE A 145 12.90 -55.42 19.08
N GLU A 146 13.86 -55.02 18.24
CA GLU A 146 14.76 -55.94 17.54
C GLU A 146 15.56 -56.82 18.51
N ARG A 147 16.11 -56.23 19.59
CA ARG A 147 16.80 -56.98 20.64
C ARG A 147 15.89 -57.97 21.35
N ASN A 148 14.65 -57.57 21.66
CA ASN A 148 13.68 -58.48 22.28
C ASN A 148 13.32 -59.65 21.35
N ALA A 149 13.07 -59.39 20.07
CA ALA A 149 12.79 -60.44 19.10
C ALA A 149 13.98 -61.42 18.94
N PHE A 150 15.21 -60.91 18.97
CA PHE A 150 16.41 -61.75 18.97
C PHE A 150 16.48 -62.63 20.23
N LEU A 151 16.26 -62.05 21.41
CA LEU A 151 16.25 -62.79 22.68
C LEU A 151 15.13 -63.84 22.73
N GLU A 152 13.94 -63.54 22.19
CA GLU A 152 12.85 -64.50 22.05
C GLU A 152 13.28 -65.70 21.19
N SER A 153 13.96 -65.47 20.07
CA SER A 153 14.48 -66.57 19.24
C SER A 153 15.56 -67.41 19.93
N GLU A 154 16.46 -66.80 20.72
CA GLU A 154 17.45 -67.55 21.51
C GLU A 154 16.77 -68.39 22.61
N LEU A 155 15.68 -67.90 23.20
CA LEU A 155 14.88 -68.66 24.16
C LEU A 155 14.18 -69.84 23.49
N ASP A 156 13.61 -69.66 22.30
CA ASP A 156 13.00 -70.73 21.51
C ASP A 156 14.03 -71.81 21.13
N GLU A 157 15.22 -71.41 20.66
CA GLU A 157 16.33 -72.35 20.37
C GLU A 157 16.75 -73.14 21.61
N LYS A 158 16.85 -72.45 22.76
CA LYS A 158 17.15 -73.11 24.03
C LYS A 158 16.05 -74.11 24.42
N GLU A 159 14.78 -73.78 24.23
CA GLU A 159 13.66 -74.68 24.49
C GLU A 159 13.71 -75.92 23.59
N THR A 160 13.89 -75.74 22.28
CA THR A 160 13.99 -76.87 21.33
C THR A 160 15.15 -77.81 21.65
N LEU A 161 16.33 -77.28 21.99
CA LEU A 161 17.47 -78.08 22.44
C LEU A 161 17.17 -78.79 23.76
N SER A 162 16.49 -78.13 24.70
CA SER A 162 16.06 -78.75 25.95
C SER A 162 15.16 -79.96 25.70
N VAL A 163 14.17 -79.82 24.81
CA VAL A 163 13.29 -80.91 24.39
C VAL A 163 14.09 -82.05 23.72
N MET A 164 15.03 -81.72 22.83
CA MET A 164 15.88 -82.71 22.16
C MET A 164 16.76 -83.47 23.15
N VAL A 165 17.39 -82.77 24.10
CA VAL A 165 18.19 -83.38 25.18
C VAL A 165 17.31 -84.30 26.02
N GLN A 166 16.08 -83.88 26.34
CA GLN A 166 15.16 -84.71 27.09
C GLN A 166 14.79 -85.99 26.32
N ARG A 167 14.48 -85.87 25.03
CA ARG A 167 14.22 -87.02 24.15
C ARG A 167 15.42 -87.96 24.06
N LEU A 168 16.63 -87.45 23.82
CA LEU A 168 17.85 -88.26 23.76
C LEU A 168 18.15 -88.95 25.11
N LYS A 169 17.84 -88.30 26.23
CA LYS A 169 17.94 -88.93 27.56
C LYS A 169 16.97 -90.10 27.67
N ASP A 170 15.75 -89.96 27.18
CA ASP A 170 14.74 -91.02 27.24
C ASP A 170 15.08 -92.17 26.29
N GLU A 171 15.53 -91.88 25.05
CA GLU A 171 16.08 -92.89 24.12
C GLU A 171 17.32 -93.59 24.71
N SER A 172 18.22 -92.85 25.39
CA SER A 172 19.38 -93.44 26.08
C SER A 172 18.97 -94.34 27.25
N LYS A 173 17.88 -94.01 27.96
CA LYS A 173 17.32 -94.89 29.00
C LYS A 173 16.72 -96.14 28.37
N GLU A 174 15.96 -96.00 27.29
CA GLU A 174 15.34 -97.10 26.55
C GLU A 174 16.41 -98.05 25.99
N LEU A 175 17.43 -97.55 25.30
CA LEU A 175 18.55 -98.36 24.81
C LEU A 175 19.33 -99.06 25.93
N ARG A 176 19.50 -98.41 27.10
CA ARG A 176 20.09 -99.08 28.27
C ARG A 176 19.20 -100.23 28.75
N GLN A 177 17.89 -100.05 28.77
CA GLN A 177 16.93 -101.12 29.08
C GLN A 177 17.00 -102.24 28.02
N GLU A 178 17.05 -101.92 26.73
CA GLU A 178 17.22 -102.91 25.66
C GLU A 178 18.55 -103.68 25.76
N LEU A 179 19.66 -103.01 26.07
CA LEU A 179 20.95 -103.65 26.31
C LEU A 179 20.91 -104.55 27.54
N GLN A 180 20.22 -104.14 28.61
CA GLN A 180 20.02 -104.97 29.79
C GLN A 180 19.22 -106.22 29.44
N VAL A 181 18.14 -106.10 28.66
CA VAL A 181 17.35 -107.24 28.15
C VAL A 181 18.18 -108.12 27.21
N ARG A 182 18.97 -107.55 26.29
CA ARG A 182 19.87 -108.29 25.39
C ARG A 182 21.04 -108.95 26.13
N SER A 183 21.52 -108.39 27.24
CA SER A 183 22.51 -109.04 28.09
C SER A 183 21.91 -110.27 28.80
N HIS A 184 20.66 -110.16 29.25
CA HIS A 184 19.87 -111.28 29.79
C HIS A 184 19.56 -112.34 28.71
N ASN A 185 19.37 -111.91 27.46
CA ASN A 185 19.10 -112.81 26.32
C ASN A 185 20.39 -113.37 25.67
N ARG A 186 21.54 -112.73 25.85
CA ARG A 186 22.87 -113.23 25.41
C ARG A 186 23.42 -114.33 26.31
N GLU A 187 22.88 -114.51 27.51
CA GLU A 187 23.10 -115.72 28.29
C GLU A 187 22.32 -116.94 27.73
N ALA A 188 21.47 -116.77 26.71
CA ALA A 188 20.65 -117.85 26.14
C ALA A 188 21.09 -118.39 24.75
N PHE A 189 21.85 -117.70 23.89
CA PHE A 189 22.32 -118.29 22.63
C PHE A 189 23.63 -117.66 22.10
N SER A 190 24.62 -118.52 21.82
CA SER A 190 25.96 -118.17 21.34
C SER A 190 26.10 -118.16 19.81
N ASN A 191 27.00 -117.28 19.33
CA ASN A 191 27.92 -117.39 18.18
C ASN A 191 27.46 -117.15 16.72
N GLY A 192 28.28 -116.36 16.00
CA GLY A 192 28.43 -116.25 14.53
C GLY A 192 28.50 -114.78 14.04
N ILE A 193 29.64 -114.10 13.87
CA ILE A 193 30.71 -114.11 12.83
C ILE A 193 30.35 -113.43 11.47
N LEU A 194 31.07 -112.32 11.18
CA LEU A 194 31.53 -111.68 9.91
C LEU A 194 30.45 -111.09 8.94
N SER A 195 30.61 -109.99 8.17
CA SER A 195 31.79 -109.32 7.54
C SER A 195 31.46 -107.92 6.91
N SER A 196 32.49 -107.07 6.80
CA SER A 196 32.88 -106.10 5.72
C SER A 196 32.08 -104.82 5.31
N SER A 197 32.60 -103.64 5.71
CA SER A 197 33.24 -102.54 4.89
C SER A 197 32.57 -101.89 3.64
N PRO A 198 33.05 -100.71 3.12
CA PRO A 198 33.25 -99.35 3.68
C PRO A 198 32.72 -98.22 2.71
N ILE A 199 33.20 -96.96 2.86
CA ILE A 199 33.43 -95.89 1.82
C ILE A 199 32.62 -94.56 1.99
N THR A 200 33.23 -93.56 2.65
CA THR A 200 33.75 -92.23 2.17
C THR A 200 32.70 -91.12 1.99
N ASP A 201 32.76 -89.95 2.62
CA ASP A 201 33.75 -88.85 2.64
C ASP A 201 33.29 -87.65 1.75
N ARG A 202 33.20 -86.49 2.41
CA ARG A 202 33.48 -85.11 1.94
C ARG A 202 32.63 -84.39 0.86
N CYS A 203 31.96 -83.34 1.35
CA CYS A 203 32.03 -81.91 0.97
C CYS A 203 32.19 -81.50 -0.50
N LEU A 204 31.30 -80.61 -0.99
CA LEU A 204 31.62 -79.22 -1.40
C LEU A 204 30.35 -78.51 -1.95
N THR A 205 30.19 -77.26 -1.50
CA THR A 205 29.28 -76.18 -1.95
C THR A 205 29.56 -75.72 -3.41
N PRO A 206 28.93 -74.66 -3.99
CA PRO A 206 27.58 -74.06 -3.86
C PRO A 206 26.92 -73.72 -5.23
N LYS A 207 25.76 -73.01 -5.18
CA LYS A 207 25.17 -72.09 -6.19
C LYS A 207 24.16 -72.75 -7.14
N SER A 208 22.91 -72.32 -7.17
CA SER A 208 22.52 -71.06 -7.82
C SER A 208 21.05 -70.73 -7.50
N ARG A 209 20.79 -69.44 -7.29
CA ARG A 209 19.46 -68.86 -7.02
C ARG A 209 18.93 -68.31 -8.35
N SER A 210 17.71 -68.68 -8.67
CA SER A 210 16.93 -68.32 -9.86
C SER A 210 16.26 -66.95 -9.69
N ILE A 211 16.19 -66.21 -10.81
CA ILE A 211 14.98 -65.62 -11.44
C ILE A 211 14.12 -64.68 -10.57
N GLU A 212 13.65 -63.50 -10.95
CA GLU A 212 13.72 -62.58 -12.12
C GLU A 212 12.95 -61.31 -11.67
N SER A 213 13.00 -60.26 -12.51
CA SER A 213 12.00 -59.18 -12.64
C SER A 213 11.98 -58.12 -11.51
N ASP A 214 11.82 -56.82 -11.76
CA ASP A 214 11.53 -56.07 -12.97
C ASP A 214 11.73 -54.57 -12.66
N LYS A 215 11.97 -53.79 -13.72
CA LYS A 215 11.50 -52.42 -13.95
C LYS A 215 12.21 -51.18 -13.37
N LEU A 216 12.61 -50.36 -14.36
CA LEU A 216 12.43 -48.91 -14.50
C LEU A 216 13.37 -48.00 -13.70
N ALA A 217 14.49 -47.70 -14.35
CA ALA A 217 15.22 -46.46 -14.17
C ALA A 217 14.32 -45.27 -14.55
N ASN A 218 14.09 -44.38 -13.59
CA ASN A 218 13.80 -42.98 -13.87
C ASN A 218 14.79 -42.15 -13.06
N GLU A 219 15.75 -41.59 -13.78
CA GLU A 219 16.86 -40.80 -13.28
C GLU A 219 16.34 -39.39 -12.91
N TYR A 220 15.93 -39.19 -11.67
CA TYR A 220 15.80 -37.85 -11.09
C TYR A 220 17.11 -37.51 -10.39
N LYS A 221 17.92 -36.68 -11.05
CA LYS A 221 19.03 -35.97 -10.43
C LYS A 221 18.45 -34.88 -9.52
N GLU A 222 18.33 -35.15 -8.24
CA GLU A 222 18.26 -34.09 -7.24
C GLU A 222 19.65 -33.45 -7.10
N SER A 223 19.74 -32.20 -7.53
CA SER A 223 20.85 -31.33 -7.17
C SER A 223 20.48 -30.58 -5.88
N PRO A 224 21.43 -30.35 -4.96
CA PRO A 224 21.18 -29.58 -3.76
C PRO A 224 21.14 -28.09 -4.10
N ILE A 225 19.95 -27.46 -4.02
CA ILE A 225 19.82 -26.00 -4.15
C ILE A 225 19.78 -25.39 -2.75
N LYS A 226 20.94 -24.88 -2.36
CA LYS A 226 21.09 -23.81 -1.37
C LYS A 226 20.32 -22.58 -1.85
N GLY A 227 19.71 -21.85 -0.91
CA GLY A 227 19.03 -20.59 -1.18
C GLY A 227 19.92 -19.57 -1.90
N SER A 228 19.34 -18.92 -2.90
CA SER A 228 19.63 -17.54 -3.33
C SER A 228 18.67 -17.17 -4.46
N ASN A 229 17.87 -16.13 -4.22
CA ASN A 229 17.41 -15.12 -5.17
C ASN A 229 17.30 -15.52 -6.66
N GLY A 230 16.05 -15.70 -7.11
CA GLY A 230 15.60 -15.31 -8.44
C GLY A 230 16.09 -16.16 -9.62
N ILE A 231 15.52 -17.34 -9.82
CA ILE A 231 15.54 -17.99 -11.13
C ILE A 231 14.57 -17.22 -12.04
N PRO A 232 15.01 -16.55 -13.11
CA PRO A 232 14.10 -15.86 -14.01
C PRO A 232 13.24 -16.89 -14.74
N LEU A 233 11.92 -16.83 -14.50
CA LEU A 233 10.94 -17.62 -15.26
C LEU A 233 11.18 -17.43 -16.76
N THR A 234 11.09 -18.54 -17.52
CA THR A 234 11.15 -18.49 -18.98
C THR A 234 10.08 -17.52 -19.50
N PRO A 235 10.31 -16.81 -20.62
CA PRO A 235 9.36 -15.84 -21.14
C PRO A 235 7.95 -16.41 -21.31
N SER A 236 7.83 -17.69 -21.69
CA SER A 236 6.56 -18.40 -21.82
C SER A 236 5.86 -18.64 -20.47
N ALA A 237 6.58 -19.11 -19.45
CA ALA A 237 6.01 -19.33 -18.12
C ALA A 237 5.55 -18.02 -17.46
N ARG A 238 6.29 -16.92 -17.69
CA ARG A 238 5.93 -15.59 -17.20
C ARG A 238 4.64 -15.07 -17.84
N VAL A 239 4.49 -15.22 -19.15
CA VAL A 239 3.28 -14.76 -19.87
C VAL A 239 2.05 -15.56 -19.45
N SER A 240 2.17 -16.88 -19.30
CA SER A 240 1.07 -17.73 -18.82
C SER A 240 0.64 -17.38 -17.39
N ALA A 241 1.60 -17.12 -16.49
CA ALA A 241 1.29 -16.71 -15.13
C ALA A 241 0.58 -15.35 -15.07
N LEU A 242 1.02 -14.38 -15.87
CA LEU A 242 0.39 -13.04 -15.92
C LEU A 242 -1.03 -13.08 -16.50
N ASN A 243 -1.30 -13.95 -17.47
CA ASN A 243 -2.66 -14.14 -17.99
C ASN A 243 -3.59 -14.78 -16.96
N LEU A 244 -3.12 -15.80 -16.24
CA LEU A 244 -3.90 -16.45 -15.19
C LEU A 244 -4.25 -15.48 -14.05
N VAL A 245 -3.28 -14.69 -13.60
CA VAL A 245 -3.50 -13.64 -12.58
C VAL A 245 -4.49 -12.59 -13.09
N GLY A 246 -4.41 -12.21 -14.38
CA GLY A 246 -5.37 -11.31 -15.00
C GLY A 246 -6.82 -11.82 -14.96
N ASP A 247 -7.03 -13.11 -15.19
CA ASP A 247 -8.36 -13.72 -15.15
C ASP A 247 -8.89 -13.89 -13.72
N LEU A 248 -8.02 -14.13 -12.74
CA LEU A 248 -8.40 -14.09 -11.32
C LEU A 248 -8.84 -12.69 -10.89
N LEU A 249 -8.10 -11.65 -11.28
CA LEU A 249 -8.45 -10.26 -10.94
C LEU A 249 -9.82 -9.86 -11.54
N ARG A 250 -10.19 -10.37 -12.72
CA ARG A 250 -11.54 -10.21 -13.29
C ARG A 250 -12.61 -10.91 -12.47
N ARG A 251 -12.39 -12.18 -12.13
CA ARG A 251 -13.37 -12.97 -11.36
C ARG A 251 -13.63 -12.43 -9.95
N VAL A 252 -12.65 -11.75 -9.35
CA VAL A 252 -12.75 -11.18 -8.00
C VAL A 252 -13.19 -9.70 -8.03
N GLY A 253 -13.48 -9.13 -9.21
CA GLY A 253 -13.95 -7.75 -9.33
C GLY A 253 -12.90 -6.66 -9.09
N LEU A 254 -11.61 -7.01 -9.25
CA LEU A 254 -10.46 -6.12 -9.08
C LEU A 254 -9.90 -5.65 -10.44
N GLU A 255 -10.78 -5.47 -11.41
CA GLU A 255 -10.43 -5.14 -12.81
C GLU A 255 -9.73 -3.78 -12.97
N LYS A 256 -9.89 -2.88 -11.99
CA LYS A 256 -9.24 -1.57 -11.93
C LYS A 256 -7.71 -1.62 -11.94
N TYR A 257 -7.11 -2.78 -11.63
CA TYR A 257 -5.66 -2.98 -11.67
C TYR A 257 -5.16 -3.55 -13.01
N LEU A 258 -6.07 -3.83 -13.95
CA LEU A 258 -5.74 -4.27 -15.30
C LEU A 258 -5.65 -3.06 -16.24
N CYS A 259 -4.80 -3.20 -17.24
CA CYS A 259 -4.65 -2.22 -18.31
C CYS A 259 -5.98 -1.96 -19.02
N ILE A 260 -6.49 -0.72 -19.06
CA ILE A 260 -7.81 -0.39 -19.61
C ILE A 260 -7.93 -0.79 -21.09
N SER A 261 -6.84 -0.69 -21.84
CA SER A 261 -6.84 -0.93 -23.29
C SER A 261 -6.79 -2.40 -23.70
N CYS A 262 -6.25 -3.30 -22.85
CA CYS A 262 -6.07 -4.72 -23.22
C CYS A 262 -6.38 -5.72 -22.10
N SER A 263 -6.81 -5.23 -20.94
CA SER A 263 -7.16 -5.99 -19.73
C SER A 263 -6.08 -6.96 -19.24
N ARG A 264 -4.80 -6.67 -19.50
CA ARG A 264 -3.64 -7.46 -19.02
C ARG A 264 -2.89 -6.74 -17.91
N LEU A 265 -2.31 -7.52 -17.01
CA LEU A 265 -1.45 -7.03 -15.94
C LEU A 265 -0.07 -6.65 -16.50
N ARG A 266 0.40 -5.43 -16.21
CA ARG A 266 1.73 -4.92 -16.63
C ARG A 266 1.95 -4.95 -18.17
N CYS A 267 0.96 -4.45 -18.91
CA CYS A 267 1.00 -4.25 -20.37
C CYS A 267 1.97 -3.11 -20.77
N VAL A 268 2.44 -3.08 -22.02
CA VAL A 268 3.19 -1.93 -22.61
C VAL A 268 2.33 -1.23 -23.67
N CYS A 269 1.01 -1.17 -23.46
CA CYS A 269 0.12 -0.48 -24.39
C CYS A 269 0.40 1.02 -24.34
N ASP A 270 0.44 1.67 -25.51
CA ASP A 270 0.70 3.10 -25.66
C ASP A 270 -0.37 3.92 -24.91
N ASP A 271 0.07 4.63 -23.87
CA ASP A 271 -0.77 5.28 -22.85
C ASP A 271 -1.46 6.57 -23.36
N SER A 272 -1.19 6.92 -24.62
CA SER A 272 -1.70 8.10 -25.31
C SER A 272 -3.23 8.07 -25.49
N LYS A 273 -3.84 6.88 -25.63
CA LYS A 273 -5.31 6.72 -25.68
C LYS A 273 -5.96 6.63 -24.30
N SER A 274 -5.24 6.16 -23.28
CA SER A 274 -5.74 6.01 -21.90
C SER A 274 -6.02 7.36 -21.24
N ARG A 275 -5.17 8.37 -21.50
CA ARG A 275 -5.34 9.74 -20.96
C ARG A 275 -6.54 10.48 -21.56
N GLN A 276 -6.87 10.25 -22.83
CA GLN A 276 -8.02 10.92 -23.46
C GLN A 276 -9.37 10.42 -22.94
N LEU A 277 -9.48 9.13 -22.58
CA LEU A 277 -10.72 8.55 -22.02
C LEU A 277 -10.97 8.93 -20.56
N PHE A 278 -9.91 9.20 -19.78
CA PHE A 278 -10.04 9.69 -18.40
C PHE A 278 -10.45 11.17 -18.34
N LEU A 279 -10.01 11.97 -19.32
CA LEU A 279 -10.40 13.39 -19.43
C LEU A 279 -11.84 13.55 -19.95
N SER A 280 -12.32 12.65 -20.80
CA SER A 280 -13.71 12.70 -21.29
C SER A 280 -14.75 12.21 -20.27
N SER A 281 -14.36 11.35 -19.31
CA SER A 281 -15.26 10.86 -18.25
C SER A 281 -15.42 11.81 -17.06
N GLN A 282 -14.58 12.84 -16.92
CA GLN A 282 -14.75 13.90 -15.91
C GLN A 282 -15.51 15.13 -16.43
N LEU A 283 -15.89 15.14 -17.71
CA LEU A 283 -16.60 16.25 -18.38
C LEU A 283 -18.03 15.85 -18.81
N SER A 284 -18.57 14.74 -18.31
CA SER A 284 -19.98 14.34 -18.43
C SER A 284 -20.57 14.07 -17.05
#